data_AF-M1AZ05-F1
#
_entry.id   AF-M1AZ05-F1
#
_cell.length_a   1.000
_cell.length_b   1.000
_cell.length_c   1.000
_cell.angle_alpha   90.00
_cell.angle_beta   90.00
_cell.angle_gamma   90.00
#
_symmetry.space_group_name_H-M   'P 1'
#
loop_
_entity.id
_entity.type
_entity.pdbx_description
1 polymer ?
#
loop_
_entity_poly.entity_id
_entity_poly.type
_entity_poly.pdbx_seq_one_letter_code
_entity_poly.pdbx_strand_id
1 'polypeptide(L)'
;MVYEGHKTGMSETTFDKLAITVSCLCTSNGEKFPGWDVLLKVGCKLGECRILLCEPGVKHKLQKLQLNFPSDDVSFALKDSKELSWLARYL
;
A
#
# COMPACT_ATOMS: atom_id res chain seq x y z
N MET A 1 -1.04 -1.29 2.34
CA MET A 1 -0.05 -1.93 3.24
C MET A 1 -0.60 -2.13 4.64
N VAL A 2 -1.17 -1.10 5.28
CA VAL A 2 -1.91 -1.24 6.55
C VAL A 2 -2.92 -2.40 6.52
N TYR A 3 -3.86 -2.38 5.56
CA TYR A 3 -4.83 -3.47 5.38
C TYR A 3 -4.19 -4.87 5.20
N GLU A 4 -3.12 -4.97 4.40
CA GLU A 4 -2.40 -6.24 4.19
C GLU A 4 -1.71 -6.73 5.47
N GLY A 5 -1.16 -5.80 6.26
CA GLY A 5 -0.57 -6.08 7.56
C GLY A 5 -1.61 -6.63 8.55
N HIS A 6 -2.79 -6.01 8.65
CA HIS A 6 -3.87 -6.53 9.49
C HIS A 6 -4.37 -7.90 9.03
N LYS A 7 -4.44 -8.14 7.71
CA LYS A 7 -4.92 -9.40 7.15
C LYS A 7 -3.95 -10.56 7.34
N THR A 8 -2.64 -10.31 7.21
CA THR A 8 -1.62 -11.37 7.15
C THR A 8 -0.75 -11.47 8.39
N GLY A 9 -0.72 -10.44 9.24
CA GLY A 9 0.22 -10.31 10.35
C GLY A 9 1.67 -10.10 9.90
N MET A 10 1.94 -9.96 8.60
CA MET A 10 3.28 -9.73 8.06
C MET A 10 3.55 -8.23 7.91
N SER A 11 4.73 -7.80 8.36
CA SER A 11 5.22 -6.43 8.17
C SER A 11 5.71 -6.16 6.74
N GLU A 12 6.03 -7.21 5.99
CA GLU A 12 6.57 -7.17 4.63
C GLU A 12 5.57 -7.72 3.62
N THR A 13 5.48 -7.09 2.44
CA THR A 13 4.78 -7.62 1.27
C THR A 13 5.59 -7.39 0.00
N THR A 14 5.26 -8.07 -1.10
CA THR A 14 5.87 -7.79 -2.41
C THR A 14 5.05 -6.79 -3.19
N PHE A 15 5.69 -6.05 -4.10
CA PHE A 15 4.99 -5.12 -4.98
C PHE A 15 3.86 -5.79 -5.78
N ASP A 16 4.08 -7.01 -6.27
CA ASP A 16 3.07 -7.77 -7.02
C ASP A 16 1.82 -8.07 -6.18
N LYS A 17 1.99 -8.56 -4.95
CA LYS A 17 0.89 -8.80 -4.01
C LYS A 17 0.17 -7.50 -3.66
N LEU A 18 0.92 -6.43 -3.38
CA LEU A 18 0.35 -5.12 -3.08
C LEU A 18 -0.49 -4.58 -4.24
N ALA A 19 0.00 -4.69 -5.48
CA ALA A 19 -0.70 -4.23 -6.66
C ALA A 19 -2.02 -5.00 -6.88
N ILE A 20 -2.02 -6.32 -6.67
CA ILE A 20 -3.23 -7.15 -6.71
C ILE A 20 -4.22 -6.69 -5.64
N THR A 21 -3.79 -6.51 -4.39
CA THR A 21 -4.67 -6.04 -3.31
C THR A 21 -5.25 -4.67 -3.61
N VAL A 22 -4.45 -3.71 -4.11
CA VAL A 22 -4.95 -2.38 -4.50
C VAL A 22 -5.96 -2.50 -5.64
N SER A 23 -5.72 -3.37 -6.62
CA SER A 23 -6.69 -3.63 -7.70
C SER A 23 -8.02 -4.15 -7.16
N CYS A 24 -7.98 -5.09 -6.21
CA CYS A 24 -9.18 -5.62 -5.56
C CYS A 24 -9.90 -4.55 -4.73
N LEU A 25 -9.17 -3.76 -3.93
CA LEU A 25 -9.75 -2.68 -3.13
C LEU A 25 -10.41 -1.61 -4.01
N CYS A 26 -9.76 -1.20 -5.09
CA CYS A 26 -10.34 -0.24 -6.03
C CYS A 26 -11.63 -0.80 -6.64
N THR A 27 -11.58 -2.03 -7.18
CA THR A 27 -12.74 -2.66 -7.84
C THR A 27 -13.92 -2.83 -6.88
N SER A 28 -13.68 -3.33 -5.66
CA SER A 28 -14.74 -3.56 -4.66
C SER A 28 -15.38 -2.29 -4.14
N ASN A 29 -14.71 -1.14 -4.23
CA ASN A 29 -15.22 0.16 -3.79
C ASN A 29 -15.68 1.07 -4.95
N GLY A 30 -15.70 0.55 -6.19
CA GLY A 30 -16.15 1.30 -7.37
C GLY A 30 -15.12 2.28 -7.94
N GLU A 31 -13.86 2.18 -7.51
CA GLU A 31 -12.75 3.04 -7.96
C GLU A 31 -12.03 2.43 -9.17
N LYS A 32 -11.51 3.30 -10.05
CA LYS A 32 -10.68 2.86 -11.16
C LYS A 32 -9.28 2.51 -10.67
N PHE A 33 -8.83 1.29 -10.96
CA PHE A 33 -7.45 0.89 -10.69
C PHE A 33 -6.45 1.79 -11.48
N PRO A 34 -5.47 2.43 -10.82
CA PRO A 34 -4.56 3.38 -11.46
C PRO A 34 -3.54 2.73 -12.41
N GLY A 35 -3.37 1.41 -12.36
CA GLY A 35 -2.39 0.68 -13.16
C GLY A 35 -1.06 0.44 -12.44
N TRP A 36 -0.30 -0.53 -12.95
CA TRP A 36 0.94 -1.01 -12.33
C TRP A 36 2.05 0.06 -12.34
N ASP A 37 2.24 0.78 -13.45
CA ASP A 37 3.28 1.81 -13.57
C ASP A 37 3.04 3.00 -12.63
N VAL A 38 1.78 3.42 -12.48
CA VAL A 38 1.42 4.50 -11.56
C VAL A 38 1.67 4.07 -10.12
N LEU A 39 1.27 2.84 -9.76
CA LEU A 39 1.56 2.26 -8.45
C LEU A 39 3.05 2.18 -8.15
N LEU A 40 3.86 1.78 -9.12
CA LEU A 40 5.32 1.72 -8.96
C LEU A 40 5.89 3.12 -8.72
N LYS A 41 5.46 4.11 -9.50
CA LYS A 41 5.90 5.51 -9.36
C LYS A 41 5.52 6.09 -7.99
N VAL A 42 4.30 5.80 -7.51
CA VAL A 42 3.87 6.20 -6.16
C VAL A 42 4.70 5.48 -5.09
N GLY A 43 4.93 4.17 -5.25
CA GLY A 43 5.80 3.40 -4.36
C GLY A 43 7.22 3.97 -4.26
N CYS A 44 7.82 4.36 -5.38
CA CYS A 44 9.13 5.04 -5.40
C CYS A 44 9.10 6.35 -4.61
N LYS A 45 8.12 7.22 -4.83
CA LYS A 45 7.98 8.47 -4.09
C LYS A 45 7.82 8.25 -2.58
N LEU A 46 7.00 7.27 -2.19
CA LEU A 46 6.83 6.92 -0.77
C LEU A 46 8.13 6.35 -0.17
N GLY A 47 8.93 5.64 -0.97
CA GLY A 47 10.27 5.20 -0.60
C GLY A 47 11.26 6.35 -0.43
N GLU A 48 11.27 7.32 -1.34
CA GLU A 48 12.09 8.54 -1.25
C GLU A 48 11.74 9.36 0.01
N CYS A 49 10.45 9.43 0.35
CA CYS A 49 9.97 10.06 1.59
C CYS A 49 10.19 9.22 2.85
N ARG A 50 10.80 8.02 2.75
CA ARG A 50 11.00 7.06 3.86
C ARG A 50 9.71 6.69 4.59
N ILE A 51 8.57 6.69 3.89
CA ILE A 51 7.31 6.14 4.40
C ILE A 51 7.30 4.62 4.19
N LEU A 52 7.87 4.19 3.05
CA LEU A 52 8.11 2.78 2.75
C LEU A 52 9.59 2.46 2.76
N LEU A 53 9.94 1.32 3.33
CA LEU A 53 11.21 0.66 3.12
C LEU A 53 11.07 -0.25 1.90
N CYS A 54 11.97 -0.06 0.93
CA CYS A 54 11.95 -0.73 -0.36
C CYS A 54 13.23 -1.55 -0.51
N GLU A 55 13.14 -2.87 -0.39
CA GLU A 55 14.29 -3.75 -0.65
C GLU A 55 14.26 -4.26 -2.09
N PRO A 56 15.37 -4.11 -2.85
CA PRO A 56 15.41 -4.55 -4.23
C PRO A 56 15.24 -6.07 -4.31
N GLY A 57 14.29 -6.51 -5.13
CA GLY A 57 14.14 -7.91 -5.53
C GLY A 57 14.89 -8.19 -6.83
N VAL A 58 15.09 -9.48 -7.15
CA VAL A 58 15.68 -9.93 -8.44
C VAL A 58 14.92 -9.38 -9.65
N LYS A 59 13.63 -9.03 -9.47
CA LYS A 59 12.79 -8.32 -10.43
C LYS A 59 12.02 -7.22 -9.69
N HIS A 60 11.66 -6.13 -10.36
CA HIS A 60 10.85 -5.06 -9.77
C HIS A 60 9.53 -5.56 -9.14
N LYS A 61 8.89 -6.59 -9.72
CA LYS A 61 7.68 -7.22 -9.15
C LYS A 61 7.91 -7.92 -7.81
N LEU A 62 9.14 -8.38 -7.57
CA LEU A 62 9.57 -9.06 -6.34
C LEU A 62 10.21 -8.08 -5.35
N GLN A 63 10.20 -6.78 -5.63
CA GLN A 63 10.61 -5.77 -4.67
C GLN A 63 9.77 -5.91 -3.40
N LYS A 64 10.46 -6.01 -2.27
CA LYS A 64 9.83 -6.10 -0.96
C LYS A 64 9.56 -4.70 -0.43
N LEU A 65 8.41 -4.55 0.18
CA LEU A 65 7.89 -3.29 0.69
C LEU A 65 7.49 -3.50 2.15
N GLN A 66 7.96 -2.61 3.02
CA GLN A 66 7.60 -2.56 4.43
C GLN A 66 7.25 -1.11 4.84
N LEU A 67 6.30 -0.94 5.77
CA LEU A 67 6.03 0.37 6.36
C LEU A 67 7.21 0.77 7.25
N ASN A 68 7.71 1.99 7.10
CA ASN A 68 8.74 2.54 7.99
C ASN A 68 8.17 3.11 9.30
N PHE A 69 6.84 3.07 9.46
CA PHE A 69 6.11 3.53 10.63
C PHE A 69 5.16 2.43 11.12
N PRO A 70 4.77 2.44 12.41
CA PRO A 70 3.71 1.58 12.92
C PRO A 70 2.43 1.72 12.08
N SER A 71 1.75 0.59 11.83
CA SER A 71 0.48 0.61 11.08
C SER A 71 -0.55 1.53 11.72
N ASP A 72 -0.61 1.58 13.05
CA ASP A 72 -1.56 2.42 13.80
C ASP A 72 -1.35 3.92 13.56
N ASP A 73 -0.09 4.38 13.45
CA ASP A 73 0.23 5.78 13.16
C ASP A 73 -0.21 6.15 11.73
N VAL A 74 -0.03 5.21 10.79
CA VAL A 74 -0.47 5.39 9.40
C VAL A 74 -2.00 5.36 9.31
N SER A 75 -2.68 4.45 10.03
CA SER A 75 -4.14 4.43 10.14
C SER A 75 -4.66 5.73 10.73
N PHE A 76 -4.04 6.22 11.80
CA PHE A 76 -4.41 7.48 12.42
C PHE A 76 -4.25 8.67 11.47
N ALA A 77 -3.18 8.71 10.67
CA ALA A 77 -2.97 9.76 9.68
C ALA A 77 -4.00 9.72 8.54
N LEU A 78 -4.55 8.55 8.23
CA LEU A 78 -5.48 8.34 7.11
C LEU A 78 -6.97 8.36 7.52
N LYS A 79 -7.29 8.25 8.82
CA LYS A 79 -8.66 8.06 9.33
C LYS A 79 -9.65 9.17 8.92
N ASP A 80 -9.18 10.41 8.76
CA ASP A 80 -10.01 11.59 8.45
C ASP A 80 -9.91 11.99 6.97
N SER A 81 -9.43 11.09 6.11
CA SER A 81 -9.31 11.37 4.67
C SER A 81 -10.70 11.52 4.03
N LYS A 82 -11.03 12.77 3.65
CA LYS A 82 -12.30 13.12 3.00
C LYS A 82 -12.37 12.66 1.54
N GLU A 83 -11.22 12.42 0.91
CA GLU A 83 -11.13 12.03 -0.50
C GLU A 83 -11.53 10.56 -0.72
N LEU A 84 -11.32 9.71 0.29
CA LEU A 84 -11.55 8.27 0.20
C LEU A 84 -12.28 7.78 1.44
N SER A 85 -13.56 8.15 1.56
CA SER A 85 -14.40 7.84 2.73
C SER A 85 -14.54 6.34 3.02
N TRP A 86 -14.34 5.48 2.01
CA TRP A 86 -14.37 4.02 2.18
C TRP A 86 -13.09 3.45 2.82
N LEU A 87 -11.96 4.19 2.80
CA LEU A 87 -10.70 3.72 3.40
C LEU A 87 -10.85 3.44 4.89
N ALA A 88 -11.65 4.23 5.61
CA ALA A 88 -11.88 4.07 7.04
C ALA A 88 -12.40 2.67 7.43
N ARG A 89 -12.97 1.90 6.50
CA ARG A 89 -13.42 0.51 6.74
C ARG A 89 -12.27 -0.51 6.76
N TYR A 90 -11.08 -0.11 6.30
CA TYR A 90 -9.91 -0.96 6.07
C TYR A 90 -8.68 -0.51 6.88
N LEU A 91 -8.83 0.54 7.70
CA LEU A 91 -7.81 1.14 8.56
C LEU A 91 -7.97 0.71 10.01
#